data_AF-A0A920QUZ0-F1
#
_entry.id   AF-A0A920QUZ0-F1
#
_cell.length_a   1.000
_cell.length_b   1.000
_cell.length_c   1.000
_cell.angle_alpha   90.00
_cell.angle_beta   90.00
_cell.angle_gamma   90.00
#
_symmetry.space_group_name_H-M   'P 1'
#
loop_
_entity.id
_entity.type
_entity.pdbx_description
1 polymer ?
#
loop_
_entity_poly.entity_id
_entity_poly.type
_entity_poly.pdbx_seq_one_letter_code
_entity_poly.pdbx_strand_id
1 'polypeptide(L)' 'MEMVENLFSYVALEIQGTTEIPYGDQVIDFKPPWPRLSLSEELYRSSGIDIDELHDEESLIKKNRFAGFGRG' A
#
# COMPACT_ATOMS: atom_id res chain seq x y z
N MET A 1 5.01 -1.03 14.32
CA MET A 1 4.03 -1.90 13.64
C MET A 1 4.18 -3.37 14.02
N GLU A 2 5.20 -3.71 14.81
CA GLU A 2 5.52 -5.08 15.24
C GLU A 2 4.33 -5.86 15.84
N MET A 3 3.52 -5.25 16.71
CA MET A 3 2.36 -5.93 17.31
C MET A 3 1.34 -6.39 16.25
N VAL A 4 1.05 -5.56 15.25
CA VAL A 4 0.06 -5.86 14.21
C VAL A 4 0.59 -6.93 13.26
N GLU A 5 1.86 -6.79 12.84
CA GLU A 5 2.52 -7.78 11.97
C GLU A 5 2.57 -9.16 12.63
N ASN A 6 2.92 -9.21 13.92
CA ASN A 6 2.94 -10.45 14.69
C ASN A 6 1.54 -11.04 14.87
N LEU A 7 0.50 -10.22 15.08
CA LEU A 7 -0.87 -10.69 15.17
C LEU A 7 -1.32 -11.38 13.87
N PHE A 8 -1.09 -10.74 12.73
CA PHE A 8 -1.48 -11.30 11.44
C PHE A 8 -0.67 -12.55 11.08
N SER A 9 0.64 -12.54 11.33
CA SER A 9 1.48 -13.72 11.10
C SER A 9 1.05 -14.90 11.97
N TYR A 10 0.71 -14.65 13.24
CA TYR A 10 0.22 -15.68 14.15
C TYR A 10 -1.11 -16.25 13.66
N VAL A 11 -2.09 -15.39 13.34
CA VAL A 11 -3.41 -15.81 12.85
C VAL A 11 -3.31 -16.59 11.54
N ALA A 12 -2.45 -16.17 10.60
CA ALA A 12 -2.23 -16.88 9.34
C ALA A 12 -1.67 -18.29 9.57
N LEU A 13 -0.68 -18.43 10.45
CA LEU A 13 -0.11 -19.72 10.84
C LEU A 13 -1.13 -20.60 11.57
N GLU A 14 -1.93 -20.05 12.48
CA GLU A 14 -2.91 -20.84 13.24
C GLU A 14 -4.06 -21.35 12.37
N ILE A 15 -4.52 -20.57 11.40
CA ILE A 15 -5.67 -20.94 10.56
C ILE A 15 -5.23 -21.81 9.37
N GLN A 16 -4.14 -21.43 8.70
CA GLN A 16 -3.74 -22.01 7.41
C GLN A 16 -2.44 -22.82 7.49
N GLY A 17 -1.64 -22.66 8.55
CA GLY A 17 -0.32 -23.29 8.68
C GLY A 17 0.79 -22.63 7.85
N THR A 18 0.48 -21.54 7.14
CA THR A 18 1.42 -20.78 6.30
C THR A 18 1.12 -19.29 6.39
N THR A 19 2.14 -18.45 6.14
CA THR A 19 1.97 -17.00 6.00
C THR A 19 1.60 -16.59 4.58
N GLU A 20 1.68 -17.50 3.60
CA GLU A 20 1.32 -17.27 2.20
C GLU A 20 -0.15 -17.62 1.97
N ILE A 21 -0.98 -16.59 1.75
CA ILE A 21 -2.42 -16.76 1.55
C ILE A 21 -2.79 -16.37 0.11
N PRO A 22 -3.40 -17.28 -0.67
CA PRO A 22 -3.91 -16.94 -1.99
C PRO A 22 -5.13 -16.03 -1.86
N TYR A 23 -5.10 -14.89 -2.55
CA TYR A 23 -6.18 -13.92 -2.62
C TYR A 23 -6.41 -13.52 -4.09
N GLY A 24 -7.46 -14.09 -4.69
CA GLY A 24 -7.72 -13.96 -6.13
C GLY A 24 -6.60 -14.58 -6.95
N ASP A 25 -6.00 -13.80 -7.86
CA ASP A 25 -4.87 -14.21 -8.71
C ASP A 25 -3.50 -13.95 -8.06
N GLN A 26 -3.46 -13.48 -6.82
CA GLN A 26 -2.23 -13.09 -6.12
C GLN A 26 -2.02 -13.93 -4.87
N VAL A 27 -0.77 -14.08 -4.46
CA VAL A 27 -0.41 -14.69 -3.17
C VAL A 27 0.13 -13.57 -2.28
N ILE A 28 -0.49 -13.39 -1.13
CA ILE A 28 -0.10 -12.39 -0.12
C ILE A 28 0.72 -13.11 0.95
N ASP A 29 1.96 -12.66 1.18
CA ASP A 29 2.79 -13.15 2.28
C ASP A 29 2.67 -12.22 3.50
N PHE A 30 2.17 -12.76 4.61
CA PHE A 30 2.02 -12.07 5.88
C PHE A 30 3.26 -12.15 6.77
N LYS A 31 4.37 -12.71 6.29
CA LYS A 31 5.61 -12.86 7.06
C LYS A 31 6.21 -11.50 7.46
N PRO A 32 6.45 -11.25 8.76
CA PRO A 32 7.16 -10.06 9.21
C PRO A 32 8.67 -10.15 8.88
N PRO A 33 9.37 -9.02 8.77
CA PRO A 33 8.85 -7.65 8.86
C PRO A 33 8.22 -7.17 7.55
N TRP A 34 7.13 -6.41 7.63
CA TRP A 34 6.52 -5.82 6.44
C TRP A 34 7.31 -4.60 5.92
N PRO A 35 7.36 -4.39 4.60
CA PRO A 35 7.98 -3.20 4.04
C PRO A 35 7.24 -1.95 4.52
N ARG A 36 7.96 -1.03 5.17
CA ARG A 36 7.43 0.27 5.54
C ARG A 36 7.54 1.19 4.35
N LEU A 37 6.43 1.43 3.69
CA LEU A 37 6.34 2.32 2.54
C LEU A 37 5.67 3.62 2.99
N SER A 38 6.32 4.76 2.73
CA SER A 38 5.61 6.04 2.81
C SER A 38 4.71 6.18 1.60
N LEU A 39 3.45 6.54 1.82
CA LEU A 39 2.51 6.80 0.74
C LEU A 39 3.02 7.93 -0.19
N SER A 40 3.66 8.97 0.37
CA SER A 40 4.24 10.06 -0.42
C SER A 40 5.37 9.59 -1.33
N GLU A 41 6.28 8.77 -0.80
CA GLU A 41 7.42 8.24 -1.56
C GLU A 41 6.96 7.28 -2.68
N GLU A 42 6.01 6.39 -2.38
CA GLU A 42 5.55 5.43 -3.39
C GLU A 42 4.66 6.10 -4.45
N LEU A 43 3.86 7.10 -4.08
CA LEU A 43 3.13 7.94 -5.05
C LEU A 43 4.10 8.71 -5.93
N TYR A 44 5.14 9.32 -5.37
CA TYR A 44 6.16 10.01 -6.15
C TYR A 44 6.87 9.04 -7.11
N ARG A 45 7.27 7.85 -6.65
CA ARG A 45 7.90 6.82 -7.50
C ARG A 45 6.99 6.32 -8.62
N SER A 46 5.72 6.07 -8.31
CA SER A 46 4.76 5.46 -9.24
C SER A 46 4.19 6.47 -10.24
N SER A 47 3.97 7.72 -9.80
CA SER A 47 3.23 8.74 -10.58
C SER A 47 3.99 10.04 -10.83
N GLY A 48 5.14 10.26 -10.18
CA GLY A 48 5.87 11.54 -10.22
C GLY A 48 5.18 12.68 -9.48
N ILE A 49 4.13 12.39 -8.72
CA ILE A 49 3.38 13.37 -7.95
C ILE A 49 3.96 13.45 -6.55
N ASP A 50 4.64 14.57 -6.26
CA ASP A 50 4.97 14.94 -4.89
C ASP A 50 3.73 15.54 -4.22
N ILE A 51 3.18 14.83 -3.24
CA ILE A 51 1.99 15.28 -2.49
C ILE A 51 2.34 16.26 -1.37
N ASP A 52 3.59 16.27 -0.91
CA ASP A 52 4.05 17.15 0.17
C ASP A 52 4.28 18.57 -0.37
N GLU A 53 4.66 18.70 -1.65
CA GLU A 53 4.71 20.00 -2.34
C GLU A 53 3.33 20.56 -2.74
N LEU A 54 2.28 19.73 -2.70
CA LEU A 54 0.95 20.11 -3.17
C LEU A 54 0.06 20.56 -2.00
N HIS A 55 0.24 21.81 -1.57
CA HIS A 55 -0.58 22.45 -0.54
C HIS A 55 -1.98 22.89 -1.01
N ASP A 56 -2.33 22.68 -2.27
CA ASP A 56 -3.57 23.15 -2.87
C ASP A 56 -4.36 22.01 -3.53
N GLU A 57 -5.59 21.83 -3.06
CA GLU A 57 -6.52 20.75 -3.45
C GLU A 57 -6.83 20.80 -4.95
N GLU A 58 -6.95 22.00 -5.53
CA GLU A 58 -7.20 22.16 -6.98
C GLU A 58 -6.04 21.63 -7.84
N SER A 59 -4.80 21.84 -7.38
CA SER A 59 -3.59 21.38 -8.05
C SER A 59 -3.47 19.85 -8.02
N LEU A 60 -3.81 19.23 -6.89
CA LEU A 60 -3.89 17.77 -6.72
C LEU A 60 -4.91 17.14 -7.67
N ILE A 61 -6.13 17.69 -7.72
CA ILE A 61 -7.20 17.16 -8.59
C ILE A 61 -6.80 17.30 -10.07
N LYS A 62 -6.13 18.40 -10.44
CA LYS A 62 -5.66 18.61 -11.82
C LYS A 62 -4.60 17.59 -12.20
N LYS A 63 -3.57 17.38 -11.36
CA LYS A 63 -2.53 16.36 -11.58
C LYS A 63 -3.11 14.94 -11.59
N ASN A 64 -4.04 14.59 -10.69
CA ASN A 64 -4.72 13.29 -10.69
C ASN A 64 -5.49 13.01 -11.99
N ARG A 65 -6.14 14.04 -12.57
CA ARG A 65 -6.80 13.92 -13.88
C ARG A 65 -5.81 13.68 -15.02
N PHE A 66 -4.63 14.32 -14.98
CA PHE A 66 -3.58 14.09 -15.98
C PHE A 66 -2.88 12.74 -15.81
N ALA A 67 -2.73 12.25 -14.59
CA ALA A 67 -2.13 10.95 -14.27
C ALA A 67 -3.09 9.75 -14.45
N GLY A 68 -4.35 10.00 -14.83
CA GLY A 68 -5.32 8.93 -15.12
C GLY A 68 -6.01 8.31 -13.91
N PHE A 69 -5.78 8.83 -12.69
CA PHE A 69 -6.38 8.34 -11.44
C PHE A 69 -7.83 8.79 -11.20
N GLY A 70 -8.53 9.30 -12.22
CA GLY A 70 -9.86 9.90 -12.11
C GLY A 70 -10.87 9.42 -13.15
N ARG A 71 -10.96 8.10 -13.37
CA ARG A 71 -12.13 7.49 -14.04
C ARG A 71 -12.83 6.54 -13.07
N GLY A 72 -13.82 7.09 -12.38
CA GLY A 72 -14.77 6.44 -11.50
C GLY A 72 -15.78 7.48 -11.04
#